data_AF-A0A358HWA2-F1
#
_entry.id   AF-A0A358HWA2-F1
#
_cell.length_a   1.000
_cell.length_b   1.000
_cell.length_c   1.000
_cell.angle_alpha   90.00
_cell.angle_beta   90.00
_cell.angle_gamma   90.00
#
_symmetry.space_group_name_H-M   'P 1'
#
loop_
_entity.id
_entity.type
_entity.pdbx_description
1 polymer ?
#
loop_
_entity_poly.entity_id
_entity_poly.type
_entity_poly.pdbx_seq_one_letter_code
_entity_poly.pdbx_strand_id
1 'polypeptide(L)'
;MITGLGNIARKATIAVALGMLALTQMAPAHAQSRIKDIADFEGVRDNMLVGYGLVVGLNGTGDDLGDAEFTRQSMVAMLERLGINVRDQIEDIDSDNIAAVMVTATLPPFSRQGSRIDVSISAIGTSESLQGGTLLVTPMVGADGEVYAVAQGNLAVGGFSA
;
A
#
# COMPACT_ATOMS: atom_id res chain seq x y z
N MET A 1 -80.96 18.23 19.86
CA MET A 1 -79.83 19.08 19.43
C MET A 1 -78.47 18.76 20.11
N ILE A 2 -78.34 17.68 20.92
CA ILE A 2 -77.14 17.46 21.75
C ILE A 2 -76.12 16.45 21.13
N THR A 3 -76.49 15.72 20.08
CA THR A 3 -75.64 14.67 19.47
C THR A 3 -74.52 15.18 18.54
N GLY A 4 -74.53 16.46 18.13
CA GLY A 4 -73.52 17.02 17.22
C GLY A 4 -72.17 17.37 17.89
N LEU A 5 -72.18 17.67 19.19
CA LEU A 5 -70.99 18.14 19.92
C LEU A 5 -69.96 17.01 20.17
N GLY A 6 -70.43 15.78 20.38
CA GLY A 6 -69.58 14.61 20.63
C GLY A 6 -68.72 14.19 19.43
N ASN A 7 -69.22 14.36 18.20
CA ASN A 7 -68.48 14.02 16.99
C ASN A 7 -67.36 15.02 16.67
N ILE A 8 -67.52 16.30 17.05
CA ILE A 8 -66.49 17.33 16.88
C ILE A 8 -65.36 17.10 17.89
N ALA A 9 -65.69 16.81 19.15
CA ALA A 9 -64.71 16.48 20.19
C ALA A 9 -63.88 15.22 19.84
N ARG A 10 -64.51 14.18 19.29
CA ARG A 10 -63.83 12.95 18.85
C ARG A 10 -62.91 13.16 17.64
N LYS A 11 -63.28 14.04 16.71
CA LYS A 11 -62.40 14.41 15.58
C LYS A 11 -61.21 15.25 16.05
N ALA A 12 -61.42 16.15 17.01
CA ALA A 12 -60.35 16.95 17.59
C ALA A 12 -59.33 16.10 18.36
N THR A 13 -59.78 15.12 19.15
CA THR A 13 -58.87 14.21 19.87
C THR A 13 -58.09 13.30 18.92
N ILE A 14 -58.72 12.80 17.85
CA ILE A 14 -58.02 12.02 16.81
C ILE A 14 -57.00 12.89 16.07
N ALA A 15 -57.33 14.14 15.74
CA ALA A 15 -56.41 15.06 15.09
C ALA A 15 -55.20 15.40 15.97
N VAL A 16 -55.41 15.61 17.28
CA VAL A 16 -54.33 15.84 18.25
C VAL A 16 -53.47 14.58 18.41
N ALA A 17 -54.08 13.39 18.48
CA ALA A 17 -53.35 12.13 18.57
C ALA A 17 -52.52 11.85 17.30
N LEU A 18 -53.06 12.13 16.11
CA LEU A 18 -52.30 12.03 14.86
C LEU A 18 -51.17 13.06 14.79
N GLY A 19 -51.41 14.29 15.27
CA GLY A 19 -50.38 15.33 15.36
C GLY A 19 -49.24 14.93 16.29
N MET A 20 -49.55 14.37 17.46
CA MET A 20 -48.54 13.83 18.39
C MET A 20 -47.79 12.63 17.80
N LEU A 21 -48.46 11.75 17.06
CA LEU A 21 -47.79 10.61 16.42
C LEU A 21 -46.85 11.06 15.31
N ALA A 22 -47.21 12.08 14.53
CA ALA A 22 -46.34 12.68 13.50
C ALA A 22 -45.08 13.32 14.11
N LEU A 23 -45.18 13.90 15.31
CA LEU A 23 -44.02 14.47 16.02
C LEU A 23 -43.02 13.41 16.50
N THR A 24 -43.44 12.15 16.67
CA THR A 24 -42.53 11.05 17.07
C THR A 24 -41.73 10.45 15.91
N GLN A 25 -42.01 10.84 14.66
CA GLN A 25 -41.28 10.38 13.47
C GLN A 25 -40.11 11.28 13.06
N MET A 26 -39.71 12.24 13.91
CA MET A 26 -38.45 12.97 13.71
C MET A 26 -37.26 12.05 14.01
N ALA A 27 -36.89 11.22 13.04
CA ALA A 27 -35.64 10.49 13.07
C ALA A 27 -34.47 11.49 13.03
N PRO A 28 -33.40 11.28 13.83
CA PRO A 28 -32.21 12.12 13.73
C PRO A 28 -31.63 12.00 12.32
N ALA A 29 -31.42 13.14 11.66
CA ALA A 29 -30.72 13.18 10.39
C ALA A 29 -29.27 12.76 10.62
N HIS A 30 -28.92 11.54 10.22
CA HIS A 30 -27.55 11.03 10.28
C HIS A 30 -26.70 11.69 9.19
N ALA A 31 -26.19 12.89 9.45
CA ALA A 31 -25.11 13.48 8.68
C ALA A 31 -23.79 12.81 9.08
N GLN A 32 -23.57 11.58 8.61
CA GLN A 32 -22.40 10.77 9.00
C GLN A 32 -21.13 11.10 8.22
N SER A 33 -21.21 11.92 7.16
CA SER A 33 -20.02 12.23 6.38
C SER A 33 -19.17 13.29 7.09
N ARG A 34 -17.99 12.89 7.57
CA ARG A 34 -17.09 13.82 8.26
C ARG A 34 -16.39 14.66 7.20
N ILE A 35 -16.08 15.92 7.51
CA ILE A 35 -15.39 16.83 6.57
C ILE A 35 -14.09 16.18 6.05
N LYS A 36 -13.34 15.49 6.92
CA LYS A 36 -12.11 14.75 6.55
C LYS A 36 -12.32 13.57 5.59
N ASP A 37 -13.56 13.12 5.38
CA ASP A 37 -13.89 12.03 4.47
C ASP A 37 -14.30 12.56 3.07
N ILE A 38 -14.47 13.89 2.89
CA ILE A 38 -14.90 14.52 1.62
C ILE A 38 -14.03 15.73 1.22
N ALA A 39 -13.00 16.07 2.00
CA ALA A 39 -12.14 17.22 1.73
C ALA A 39 -10.68 16.80 1.70
N ASP A 40 -10.02 17.12 0.59
CA ASP A 40 -8.57 17.00 0.42
C ASP A 40 -7.90 18.35 0.66
N PHE A 41 -6.68 18.32 1.17
CA PHE A 41 -5.88 19.52 1.36
C PHE A 41 -5.18 19.89 0.06
N GLU A 42 -5.44 21.09 -0.45
CA GLU A 42 -4.77 21.61 -1.64
C GLU A 42 -3.25 21.73 -1.41
N GLY A 43 -2.45 21.22 -2.34
CA GLY A 43 -0.99 21.24 -2.26
C GLY A 43 -0.37 20.08 -1.46
N VAL A 44 -1.18 19.19 -0.90
CA VAL A 44 -0.70 17.97 -0.26
C VAL A 44 -0.48 16.90 -1.34
N ARG A 45 0.77 16.48 -1.50
CA ARG A 45 1.19 15.51 -2.53
C ARG A 45 1.81 14.29 -1.86
N ASP A 46 1.52 13.13 -2.42
CA ASP A 46 2.24 11.91 -2.10
C ASP A 46 3.69 12.00 -2.60
N ASN A 47 4.62 11.39 -1.85
CA ASN A 47 6.00 11.26 -2.28
C ASN A 47 6.23 9.86 -2.85
N MET A 48 6.55 9.79 -4.14
CA MET A 48 6.91 8.53 -4.77
C MET A 48 8.33 8.17 -4.39
N LEU A 49 8.50 6.99 -3.80
CA LEU A 49 9.79 6.46 -3.43
C LEU A 49 10.19 5.36 -4.40
N VAL A 50 11.47 5.35 -4.76
CA VAL A 50 12.08 4.31 -5.59
C VAL A 50 13.31 3.76 -4.87
N GLY A 51 13.49 2.45 -4.93
CA GLY A 51 14.65 1.75 -4.41
C GLY A 51 15.13 0.71 -5.42
N TYR A 52 16.44 0.51 -5.46
CA TYR A 52 17.07 -0.58 -6.20
C TYR A 52 17.53 -1.61 -5.18
N GLY A 53 16.99 -2.82 -5.29
CA GLY A 53 17.17 -3.87 -4.31
C GLY A 53 17.64 -5.18 -4.94
N LEU A 54 17.95 -6.13 -4.06
CA LEU A 54 18.28 -7.49 -4.43
C LEU A 54 17.33 -8.43 -3.68
N VAL A 55 16.73 -9.37 -4.41
CA VAL A 55 15.95 -10.46 -3.84
C VAL A 55 16.79 -11.72 -3.90
N VAL A 56 16.81 -12.47 -2.80
CA VAL A 56 17.57 -13.72 -2.67
C VAL A 56 16.66 -14.85 -2.20
N GLY A 57 17.07 -16.10 -2.40
CA GLY A 57 16.31 -17.27 -1.96
C GLY A 57 15.23 -17.67 -2.97
N LEU A 58 15.42 -17.36 -4.25
CA LEU A 58 14.57 -17.79 -5.35
C LEU A 58 14.86 -19.24 -5.74
N ASN A 59 13.84 -20.01 -6.07
CA ASN A 59 14.00 -21.44 -6.34
C ASN A 59 14.38 -21.72 -7.81
N GLY A 60 15.49 -21.14 -8.27
CA GLY A 60 15.95 -21.28 -9.66
C GLY A 60 15.20 -20.39 -10.66
N THR A 61 14.51 -19.35 -10.17
CA THR A 61 13.71 -18.41 -10.97
C THR A 61 14.27 -16.99 -10.97
N GLY A 62 15.49 -16.81 -10.48
CA GLY A 62 16.25 -15.57 -10.45
C GLY A 62 16.75 -15.14 -11.82
N ASP A 63 17.60 -14.12 -11.85
CA ASP A 63 18.15 -13.59 -13.10
C ASP A 63 19.19 -14.55 -13.68
N ASP A 64 19.21 -14.70 -15.00
CA ASP A 64 20.31 -15.35 -15.72
C ASP A 64 21.48 -14.35 -15.86
N LEU A 65 22.63 -14.65 -15.24
CA LEU A 65 23.83 -13.79 -15.24
C LEU A 65 24.46 -13.59 -16.63
N GLY A 66 24.05 -14.34 -17.65
CA GLY A 66 24.46 -14.15 -19.05
C GLY A 66 23.91 -12.86 -19.67
N ASP A 67 22.70 -12.44 -19.26
CA ASP A 67 21.98 -11.30 -19.84
C ASP A 67 21.72 -10.17 -18.83
N ALA A 68 21.91 -10.41 -17.53
CA ALA A 68 21.59 -9.46 -16.44
C ALA A 68 22.82 -8.69 -15.88
N GLU A 69 23.44 -7.83 -16.71
CA GLU A 69 24.60 -6.99 -16.33
C GLU A 69 24.33 -6.14 -15.07
N PHE A 70 23.10 -5.63 -14.91
CA PHE A 70 22.72 -4.79 -13.77
C PHE A 70 22.70 -5.56 -12.45
N THR A 71 22.28 -6.82 -12.46
CA THR A 71 22.22 -7.70 -11.29
C THR A 71 23.62 -8.05 -10.81
N ARG A 72 24.52 -8.36 -11.75
CA ARG A 72 25.94 -8.59 -11.50
C ARG A 72 26.57 -7.38 -10.81
N GLN A 73 26.42 -6.19 -11.38
CA GLN A 73 27.03 -4.98 -10.84
C GLN A 73 26.49 -4.60 -9.45
N SER A 74 25.18 -4.78 -9.24
CA SER A 74 24.52 -4.48 -7.97
C SER A 74 24.99 -5.41 -6.85
N MET A 75 25.17 -6.70 -7.15
CA MET A 75 25.69 -7.69 -6.21
C MET A 75 27.15 -7.42 -5.84
N VAL A 76 28.00 -7.09 -6.83
CA VAL A 76 29.40 -6.70 -6.58
C VAL A 76 29.48 -5.51 -5.63
N ALA A 77 28.71 -4.45 -5.91
CA ALA A 77 28.67 -3.27 -5.05
C ALA A 77 28.19 -3.59 -3.62
N MET A 78 27.26 -4.54 -3.46
CA MET A 78 26.82 -5.00 -2.14
C MET A 78 27.93 -5.76 -1.40
N LEU A 79 28.56 -6.73 -2.05
CA LEU A 79 29.59 -7.56 -1.44
C LEU A 79 30.81 -6.73 -1.07
N GLU A 80 31.19 -5.76 -1.91
CA GLU A 80 32.24 -4.79 -1.60
C GLU A 80 31.89 -3.93 -0.36
N ARG A 81 30.64 -3.48 -0.23
CA ARG A 81 30.16 -2.76 0.98
C ARG A 81 30.21 -3.61 2.24
N LEU A 82 30.10 -4.93 2.12
CA LEU A 82 30.25 -5.89 3.21
C LEU A 82 31.72 -6.28 3.47
N GLY A 83 32.67 -5.68 2.73
CA GLY A 83 34.11 -5.96 2.86
C GLY A 83 34.55 -7.26 2.17
N ILE A 84 33.70 -7.83 1.32
CA ILE A 84 33.97 -9.07 0.58
C ILE A 84 34.51 -8.69 -0.80
N ASN A 85 35.73 -9.11 -1.12
CA ASN A 85 36.32 -8.91 -2.44
C ASN A 85 35.90 -10.06 -3.36
N VAL A 86 35.01 -9.76 -4.30
CA VAL A 86 34.43 -10.74 -5.22
C VAL A 86 34.94 -10.64 -6.65
N ARG A 87 35.97 -9.84 -6.91
CA ARG A 87 36.46 -9.53 -8.27
C ARG A 87 36.83 -10.77 -9.10
N ASP A 88 37.15 -11.89 -8.45
CA ASP A 88 37.59 -13.13 -9.11
C ASP A 88 36.61 -14.31 -8.97
N GLN A 89 35.45 -14.15 -8.30
CA GLN A 89 34.52 -15.26 -7.99
C GLN A 89 33.10 -15.06 -8.56
N ILE A 90 32.87 -14.00 -9.33
CA ILE A 90 31.54 -13.65 -9.85
C ILE A 90 31.06 -14.64 -10.94
N GLU A 91 31.97 -15.34 -11.61
CA GLU A 91 31.62 -16.34 -12.64
C GLU A 91 30.96 -17.60 -12.06
N ASP A 92 31.19 -17.90 -10.77
CA ASP A 92 30.67 -19.10 -10.09
C ASP A 92 29.42 -18.82 -9.23
N ILE A 93 28.85 -17.62 -9.28
CA ILE A 93 27.68 -17.29 -8.47
C ILE A 93 26.42 -17.78 -9.19
N ASP A 94 25.67 -18.68 -8.52
CA ASP A 94 24.35 -19.16 -8.95
C ASP A 94 23.36 -17.98 -9.05
N SER A 95 23.19 -17.50 -10.27
CA SER A 95 22.36 -16.34 -10.61
C SER A 95 20.88 -16.60 -10.44
N ASP A 96 20.48 -17.85 -10.66
CA ASP A 96 19.09 -18.28 -10.71
C ASP A 96 18.41 -18.26 -9.31
N ASN A 97 19.17 -17.96 -8.25
CA ASN A 97 18.65 -17.82 -6.89
C ASN A 97 18.56 -16.34 -6.43
N ILE A 98 18.94 -15.42 -7.30
CA ILE A 98 19.07 -13.99 -7.00
C ILE A 98 18.42 -13.17 -8.12
N ALA A 99 17.70 -12.10 -7.77
CA ALA A 99 17.16 -11.17 -8.77
C ALA A 99 17.42 -9.72 -8.37
N ALA A 100 17.82 -8.89 -9.33
CA ALA A 100 17.79 -7.44 -9.16
C ALA A 100 16.37 -6.93 -9.35
N VAL A 101 15.92 -6.11 -8.41
CA VAL A 101 14.55 -5.62 -8.38
C VAL A 101 14.49 -4.12 -8.24
N MET A 102 13.43 -3.57 -8.81
CA MET A 102 12.97 -2.21 -8.55
C MET A 102 11.89 -2.29 -7.48
N VAL A 103 12.08 -1.52 -6.43
CA VAL A 103 11.10 -1.36 -5.37
C VAL A 103 10.48 0.02 -5.54
N THR A 104 9.15 0.09 -5.55
CA THR A 104 8.41 1.35 -5.63
C THR A 104 7.43 1.43 -4.48
N ALA A 105 7.25 2.61 -3.93
CA ALA A 105 6.30 2.85 -2.85
C ALA A 105 5.75 4.26 -2.93
N THR A 106 4.54 4.45 -2.39
CA THR A 106 3.95 5.77 -2.24
C THR A 106 3.95 6.10 -0.76
N LEU A 107 4.70 7.13 -0.37
CA LEU A 107 4.72 7.64 0.99
C LEU A 107 3.62 8.69 1.15
N PRO A 108 2.58 8.44 1.96
CA PRO A 108 1.54 9.41 2.19
C PRO A 108 2.09 10.65 2.90
N PRO A 109 1.54 11.82 2.59
CA PRO A 109 1.88 13.07 3.28
C PRO A 109 1.64 12.94 4.79
N PHE A 110 2.48 13.61 5.58
CA PHE A 110 2.37 13.62 7.04
C PHE A 110 2.44 12.24 7.71
N SER A 111 3.03 11.25 7.04
CA SER A 111 3.35 9.95 7.63
C SER A 111 4.22 10.11 8.87
N ARG A 112 3.92 9.35 9.93
CA ARG A 112 4.68 9.40 11.18
C ARG A 112 5.91 8.50 11.08
N GLN A 113 6.94 8.84 11.85
CA GLN A 113 8.09 7.95 11.96
C GLN A 113 7.67 6.58 12.52
N GLY A 114 8.12 5.51 11.89
CA GLY A 114 7.72 4.14 12.23
C GLY A 114 6.39 3.68 11.61
N SER A 115 5.70 4.52 10.84
CA SER A 115 4.58 4.08 10.01
C SER A 115 5.06 3.06 8.97
N ARG A 116 4.24 2.04 8.72
CA ARG A 116 4.47 1.06 7.65
C ARG A 116 3.83 1.57 6.36
N ILE A 117 4.53 1.37 5.26
CA ILE A 117 4.02 1.61 3.90
C ILE A 117 4.16 0.33 3.10
N ASP A 118 3.20 0.09 2.22
CA ASP A 118 3.26 -1.03 1.29
C ASP A 118 4.21 -0.68 0.15
N VAL A 119 4.93 -1.69 -0.34
CA VAL A 119 5.88 -1.56 -1.43
C VAL A 119 5.55 -2.57 -2.53
N SER A 120 5.72 -2.15 -3.77
CA SER A 120 5.63 -3.02 -4.94
C SER A 120 7.04 -3.34 -5.43
N ILE A 121 7.27 -4.60 -5.76
CA ILE A 121 8.59 -5.10 -6.16
C ILE A 121 8.44 -5.74 -7.54
N SER A 122 9.29 -5.31 -8.47
CA SER A 122 9.33 -5.82 -9.83
C SER A 122 10.76 -6.23 -10.18
N ALA A 123 10.91 -7.39 -10.82
CA ALA A 123 12.19 -7.79 -11.39
C ALA A 123 12.62 -6.78 -12.48
N ILE A 124 13.91 -6.42 -12.48
CA ILE A 124 14.52 -5.58 -13.53
C ILE A 124 15.18 -6.47 -14.60
N GLY A 125 15.72 -7.61 -14.17
CA GLY A 125 16.41 -8.57 -15.02
C GLY A 125 15.49 -9.59 -15.67
N THR A 126 16.02 -10.80 -15.86
CA THR A 126 15.39 -11.92 -16.55
C THR A 126 14.64 -12.88 -15.62
N SER A 127 14.58 -12.59 -14.32
CA SER A 127 13.87 -13.41 -13.32
C SER A 127 12.42 -13.73 -13.71
N GLU A 128 12.10 -15.03 -13.76
CA GLU A 128 10.78 -15.55 -14.10
C GLU A 128 9.77 -15.39 -12.95
N SER A 129 10.23 -15.45 -11.71
CA SER A 129 9.39 -15.34 -10.52
C SER A 129 10.18 -14.91 -9.29
N LEU A 130 9.56 -14.02 -8.50
CA LEU A 130 10.06 -13.57 -7.21
C LEU A 130 9.48 -14.36 -6.03
N GLN A 131 8.76 -15.46 -6.31
CA GLN A 131 8.07 -16.25 -5.30
C GLN A 131 9.05 -16.95 -4.35
N GLY A 132 8.78 -16.84 -3.05
CA GLY A 132 9.64 -17.42 -2.01
C GLY A 132 10.91 -16.61 -1.71
N GLY A 133 11.16 -15.55 -2.49
CA GLY A 133 12.30 -14.66 -2.29
C GLY A 133 12.17 -13.78 -1.06
N THR A 134 13.33 -13.26 -0.63
CA THR A 134 13.46 -12.26 0.43
C THR A 134 14.16 -11.03 -0.11
N LEU A 135 13.54 -9.86 0.04
CA LEU A 135 14.12 -8.56 -0.29
C LEU A 135 15.15 -8.21 0.78
N LEU A 136 16.39 -8.01 0.34
CA LEU A 136 17.44 -7.46 1.19
C LEU A 136 17.20 -5.98 1.47
N VAL A 137 17.76 -5.49 2.57
CA VAL A 137 17.59 -4.11 3.04
C VAL A 137 17.82 -3.11 1.90
N THR A 138 16.74 -2.47 1.47
CA THR A 138 16.70 -1.58 0.31
C THR A 138 16.28 -0.19 0.76
N PRO A 139 17.15 0.84 0.61
CA PRO A 139 16.78 2.22 0.89
C PRO A 139 15.80 2.73 -0.17
N MET A 140 14.76 3.45 0.27
CA MET A 140 13.72 4.01 -0.58
C MET A 140 13.90 5.53 -0.67
N VAL A 141 14.23 6.01 -1.87
CA VAL A 141 14.67 7.37 -2.15
C VAL A 141 13.53 8.17 -2.79
N GLY A 142 13.34 9.41 -2.34
CA GLY A 142 12.39 10.35 -2.94
C GLY A 142 12.93 11.04 -4.18
N ALA A 143 12.09 11.85 -4.84
CA ALA A 143 12.49 12.61 -6.04
C ALA A 143 13.58 13.68 -5.78
N ASP A 144 13.80 14.03 -4.52
CA ASP A 144 14.84 14.94 -4.04
C ASP A 144 16.18 14.24 -3.74
N GLY A 145 16.24 12.91 -3.83
CA GLY A 145 17.45 12.13 -3.56
C GLY A 145 17.63 11.71 -2.10
N GLU A 146 16.70 12.06 -1.21
CA GLU A 146 16.78 11.71 0.21
C GLU A 146 16.10 10.36 0.51
N VAL A 147 16.63 9.64 1.50
CA VAL A 147 16.08 8.34 1.93
C VAL A 147 14.96 8.58 2.95
N TYR A 148 13.74 8.20 2.61
CA TYR A 148 12.57 8.38 3.47
C TYR A 148 12.10 7.09 4.15
N ALA A 149 12.40 5.94 3.56
CA ALA A 149 11.98 4.65 4.08
C ALA A 149 13.03 3.56 3.78
N VAL A 150 12.86 2.41 4.41
CA VAL A 150 13.65 1.21 4.17
C VAL A 150 12.70 0.04 3.96
N ALA A 151 12.86 -0.67 2.86
CA ALA A 151 12.11 -1.88 2.53
C ALA A 151 12.98 -3.12 2.76
N GLN A 152 12.41 -4.15 3.38
CA GLN A 152 13.05 -5.46 3.55
C GLN A 152 12.00 -6.52 3.87
N GLY A 153 12.36 -7.78 3.65
CA GLY A 153 11.61 -8.93 4.16
C GLY A 153 11.09 -9.84 3.06
N ASN A 154 10.29 -10.82 3.46
CA ASN A 154 9.80 -11.87 2.57
C ASN A 154 8.80 -11.31 1.58
N LEU A 155 8.91 -11.74 0.32
CA LEU A 155 7.98 -11.33 -0.73
C LEU A 155 6.73 -12.21 -0.70
N ALA A 156 5.58 -11.56 -0.84
CA ALA A 156 4.32 -12.22 -1.17
C ALA A 156 3.99 -11.87 -2.61
N VAL A 157 4.03 -12.85 -3.51
CA VAL A 157 3.65 -12.68 -4.91
C VAL A 157 2.15 -12.94 -5.03
N GLY A 158 1.39 -11.92 -5.44
CA GLY A 158 -0.03 -12.06 -5.75
C GLY A 158 -0.24 -12.32 -7.24
N GLY A 159 -0.38 -13.58 -7.65
CA GLY A 159 -0.67 -13.88 -9.06
C GLY A 159 -0.77 -15.38 -9.38
N PHE A 160 -1.92 -15.78 -9.91
CA PHE A 160 -2.25 -17.10 -10.45
C PHE A 160 -1.65 -17.22 -11.87
N SER A 161 -1.00 -18.33 -12.20
CA SER A 161 -0.62 -18.65 -13.59
C SER A 161 -1.81 -19.32 -14.27
N ALA A 162 -2.30 -18.75 -15.38
CA ALA A 162 -3.24 -19.39 -16.29
C ALA A 162 -2.49 -20.00 -17.48
#